data_AF-A0A089NYF3-F1
#
_entry.id   AF-A0A089NYF3-F1
#
_cell.length_a   1.000
_cell.length_b   1.000
_cell.length_c   1.000
_cell.angle_alpha   90.00
_cell.angle_beta   90.00
_cell.angle_gamma   90.00
#
_symmetry.space_group_name_H-M   'P 1'
#
loop_
_entity.id
_entity.type
_entity.pdbx_description
1 polymer ?
#
loop_
_entity_poly.entity_id
_entity_poly.type
_entity_poly.pdbx_seq_one_letter_code
_entity_poly.pdbx_strand_id
1 'polypeptide(L)'
;MLNEPLIYRFYERVMVYGTTFEELIQEGFGDGIMSAIDFNMDMAREASNKGDRVRLTMSGKFPPHKSYGNNDDRPEYGLKS
;
A
#
# COMPACT_ATOMS: atom_id res chain seq x y z
N MET A 1 1.09 -1.94 22.10
CA MET A 1 0.94 -1.16 20.85
C MET A 1 -0.45 -1.35 20.23
N LEU A 2 -0.90 -2.58 19.96
CA LEU A 2 -2.27 -2.84 19.44
C LEU A 2 -3.40 -2.68 20.48
N ASN A 3 -3.06 -2.57 21.77
CA ASN A 3 -4.04 -2.36 22.85
C ASN A 3 -4.46 -0.88 22.98
N GLU A 4 -3.83 0.05 22.25
CA GLU A 4 -4.22 1.45 22.26
C GLU A 4 -5.45 1.66 21.38
N PRO A 5 -6.58 2.17 21.92
CA PRO A 5 -7.85 2.24 21.18
C PRO A 5 -7.76 2.98 19.86
N LEU A 6 -6.98 4.07 19.81
CA LEU A 6 -6.81 4.87 18.58
C LEU A 6 -6.07 4.08 17.50
N ILE A 7 -4.98 3.39 17.86
CA ILE A 7 -4.19 2.58 16.94
C ILE A 7 -5.04 1.42 16.43
N TYR A 8 -5.78 0.74 17.32
CA TYR A 8 -6.66 -0.36 16.95
C TYR A 8 -7.71 0.04 15.90
N ARG A 9 -8.27 1.26 15.98
CA ARG A 9 -9.22 1.75 14.97
C ARG A 9 -8.59 1.91 13.59
N PHE A 10 -7.32 2.27 13.48
CA PHE A 10 -6.63 2.29 12.18
C PHE A 10 -6.48 0.89 11.59
N TYR A 11 -6.09 -0.09 12.42
CA TYR A 11 -6.02 -1.49 11.99
C TYR A 11 -7.39 -2.02 11.55
N GLU A 12 -8.46 -1.73 12.29
CA GLU A 12 -9.82 -2.12 11.91
C GLU A 12 -10.23 -1.54 10.55
N ARG A 13 -9.88 -0.28 10.26
CA ARG A 13 -10.16 0.34 8.95
C ARG A 13 -9.42 -0.37 7.81
N VAL A 14 -8.15 -0.73 8.01
CA VAL A 14 -7.38 -1.50 7.02
C VAL A 14 -7.96 -2.90 6.84
N MET A 15 -8.40 -3.56 7.92
CA MET A 15 -9.02 -4.89 7.82
C MET A 15 -10.37 -4.86 7.09
N VAL A 16 -11.18 -3.80 7.27
CA VAL A 16 -12.49 -3.67 6.64
C VAL A 16 -12.40 -3.24 5.17
N TYR A 17 -11.49 -2.32 4.85
CA TYR A 17 -11.40 -1.71 3.52
C TYR A 17 -10.18 -2.15 2.70
N GLY A 18 -9.29 -2.98 3.26
CA GLY A 18 -8.03 -3.37 2.62
C GLY A 18 -8.22 -3.99 1.24
N THR A 19 -9.20 -4.89 1.10
CA THR A 19 -9.54 -5.51 -0.19
C THR A 19 -10.09 -4.49 -1.18
N THR A 20 -10.96 -3.57 -0.73
CA THR A 20 -11.45 -2.47 -1.58
C THR A 20 -10.31 -1.56 -2.04
N PHE A 21 -9.35 -1.25 -1.18
CA PHE A 21 -8.19 -0.44 -1.57
C PHE A 21 -7.31 -1.17 -2.59
N GLU A 22 -7.08 -2.47 -2.38
CA GLU A 22 -6.34 -3.32 -3.31
C GLU A 22 -7.01 -3.33 -4.70
N GLU A 23 -8.31 -3.59 -4.77
CA GLU A 23 -9.08 -3.62 -6.02
C GLU A 23 -9.01 -2.28 -6.76
N LEU A 24 -9.24 -1.16 -6.06
CA LEU A 24 -9.20 0.17 -6.67
C LEU A 24 -7.79 0.56 -7.15
N ILE A 25 -6.74 0.16 -6.43
CA ILE A 25 -5.37 0.39 -6.86
C ILE A 25 -5.06 -0.47 -8.09
N GLN A 26 -5.46 -1.74 -8.10
CA GLN A 26 -5.23 -2.62 -9.25
C GLN A 26 -6.01 -2.18 -10.49
N GLU A 27 -7.25 -1.72 -10.33
CA GLU A 27 -8.06 -1.17 -11.43
C GLU A 27 -7.43 0.11 -12.01
N GLY A 28 -6.94 1.02 -11.15
CA GLY A 28 -6.38 2.30 -11.58
C GLY A 28 -4.93 2.26 -12.06
N PHE A 29 -4.10 1.37 -11.50
CA PHE A 29 -2.64 1.37 -11.68
C PHE A 29 -2.07 0.04 -12.18
N GLY A 30 -2.83 -1.05 -12.13
CA GLY A 30 -2.41 -2.39 -12.53
C GLY A 30 -1.81 -3.21 -11.38
N ASP A 31 -1.11 -4.29 -11.72
CA ASP A 31 -0.49 -5.19 -10.73
C ASP A 31 0.76 -4.56 -10.11
N GLY A 32 0.71 -4.29 -8.81
CA GLY A 32 1.77 -3.63 -8.06
C GLY A 32 1.33 -3.30 -6.63
N ILE A 33 2.10 -2.44 -5.96
CA ILE A 33 1.81 -2.01 -4.58
C ILE A 33 1.91 -0.51 -4.44
N MET A 34 1.26 0.05 -3.41
CA MET A 34 1.62 1.38 -2.91
C MET A 34 2.80 1.24 -1.95
N SER A 35 3.93 1.88 -2.24
CA SER A 35 5.10 1.85 -1.36
C SER A 35 4.79 2.52 -0.02
N ALA A 36 5.26 1.91 1.08
CA ALA A 36 5.30 2.53 2.41
C ALA A 36 6.67 3.18 2.73
N ILE A 37 7.65 3.11 1.80
CA ILE A 37 8.99 3.69 1.96
C ILE A 37 9.07 5.03 1.22
N ASP A 38 8.76 5.02 -0.08
CA ASP A 38 8.61 6.23 -0.87
C ASP A 38 7.15 6.70 -0.75
N PHE A 39 6.87 7.31 0.40
CA PHE A 39 5.53 7.56 0.91
C PHE A 39 5.45 8.89 1.63
N ASN A 40 4.37 9.63 1.40
CA ASN A 40 4.01 10.85 2.12
C ASN A 40 2.63 10.69 2.77
N MET A 41 2.50 11.25 3.98
CA MET A 41 1.23 11.35 4.70
C MET A 41 1.09 12.75 5.29
N ASP A 42 -0.10 13.33 5.13
CA ASP A 42 -0.51 14.55 5.80
C ASP A 42 -1.73 14.29 6.70
N MET A 43 -1.75 14.94 7.86
CA MET A 43 -2.85 14.87 8.81
C MET A 43 -3.33 16.28 9.15
N ALA A 44 -4.62 16.50 8.98
CA ALA A 44 -5.24 17.77 9.28
C ALA A 44 -6.55 17.59 10.05
N ARG A 45 -6.88 18.62 10.84
CA ARG A 45 -8.23 18.76 11.39
C ARG A 45 -9.17 19.20 10.29
N GLU A 46 -10.33 18.57 10.21
CA GLU A 46 -11.40 18.92 9.30
C GLU A 46 -12.64 19.30 10.12
N ALA A 47 -13.05 20.57 10.03
CA ALA A 47 -14.23 21.06 10.74
C ALA A 47 -15.50 20.39 10.20
N SER A 48 -16.41 20.01 11.10
CA SER A 48 -17.67 19.37 10.73
C SER A 48 -18.77 19.74 11.72
N ASN A 49 -20.01 19.84 11.23
CA ASN A 49 -21.17 20.23 12.04
C ASN A 49 -21.49 19.26 13.19
N LYS A 50 -20.98 18.01 13.14
CA LYS A 50 -21.13 16.99 14.18
C LYS A 50 -19.87 16.80 15.04
N GLY A 51 -18.98 17.78 15.02
CA GLY A 51 -17.66 17.71 15.63
C GLY A 51 -16.57 17.47 14.60
N ASP A 52 -15.36 17.91 14.94
CA ASP A 52 -14.19 17.84 14.08
C ASP A 52 -13.81 16.41 13.71
N ARG A 53 -13.26 16.27 12.52
CA ARG A 53 -12.78 15.01 11.94
C ARG A 53 -11.26 15.05 11.83
N VAL A 54 -10.67 13.86 11.84
CA VAL A 54 -9.27 13.66 11.46
C VAL A 54 -9.26 13.33 9.97
N ARG A 55 -8.67 14.21 9.17
CA ARG A 55 -8.46 13.98 7.73
C ARG A 55 -7.03 13.48 7.53
N LEU A 56 -6.91 12.39 6.79
CA LEU A 56 -5.64 11.83 6.36
C LEU A 56 -5.56 11.85 4.84
N THR A 57 -4.41 12.27 4.33
CA THR A 57 -4.06 12.15 2.92
C THR A 57 -2.80 11.31 2.83
N MET A 58 -2.82 10.27 2.00
CA MET A 58 -1.74 9.31 1.86
C MET A 58 -1.38 9.19 0.39
N SER A 59 -0.10 9.24 0.07
CA SER A 59 0.40 9.02 -1.30
C SER A 59 1.69 8.23 -1.24
N GLY A 60 1.75 7.10 -1.94
CA GLY A 60 2.96 6.31 -2.10
C GLY A 60 3.30 6.11 -3.57
N LYS A 61 4.59 5.98 -3.87
CA LYS A 61 5.04 5.56 -5.19
C LYS A 61 4.49 4.18 -5.51
N PHE A 62 4.03 3.99 -6.74
CA PHE A 62 3.54 2.70 -7.24
C PHE A 62 4.62 1.97 -8.05
N PRO A 63 5.32 0.98 -7.48
CA PRO A 63 6.11 0.04 -8.27
C PRO A 63 5.21 -1.10 -8.81
N PRO A 64 5.18 -1.33 -10.13
CA PRO A 64 4.52 -2.52 -10.68
C PRO A 64 5.28 -3.78 -10.27
N HIS A 65 4.55 -4.89 -10.07
CA HIS A 65 5.19 -6.18 -9.89
C HIS A 65 5.95 -6.54 -11.16
N LYS A 66 7.22 -6.95 -11.01
CA LYS A 66 7.96 -7.49 -12.13
C LYS A 66 7.42 -8.88 -12.43
N SER A 67 6.74 -9.04 -13.55
CA SER A 67 6.62 -10.37 -14.15
C SER A 67 8.03 -10.80 -14.56
N TYR A 68 8.69 -11.62 -13.75
CA TYR A 68 9.76 -12.47 -14.24
C TYR A 68 9.08 -13.49 -15.15
N GLY A 69 8.76 -13.07 -16.38
CA GLY A 69 8.39 -14.00 -17.43
C GLY A 69 9.52 -15.02 -17.55
N ASN A 70 9.16 -16.27 -17.82
CA ASN A 70 10.08 -17.33 -18.23
C ASN A 70 10.78 -16.91 -19.53
N ASN A 71 11.73 -15.98 -19.45
CA ASN A 71 12.78 -15.84 -20.42
C ASN A 71 13.87 -16.80 -19.95
N ASP A 72 14.25 -17.65 -20.88
CA ASP A 72 15.37 -18.58 -20.86
C ASP A 72 16.72 -17.85 -20.69
N ASP A 73 16.85 -17.07 -19.62
CA ASP A 73 18.06 -16.37 -19.20
C ASP A 73 18.58 -17.00 -17.91
N ARG A 74 18.62 -18.34 -17.86
CA ARG A 74 19.47 -18.99 -16.86
C ARG A 74 20.90 -18.60 -17.21
N PRO A 75 21.66 -17.90 -16.33
CA PRO A 75 23.08 -17.74 -16.57
C PRO A 75 23.68 -19.15 -16.65
N GLU A 76 24.25 -19.49 -17.81
CA GLU A 76 25.06 -20.68 -17.98
C GLU A 76 26.28 -20.52 -17.07
N TYR A 77 26.16 -20.95 -15.82
CA TYR A 77 27.32 -21.20 -14.99
C TYR A 77 28.03 -22.39 -15.61
N GLY A 78 28.93 -22.10 -16.54
CA GLY A 78 29.87 -23.05 -17.11
C GLY A 78 30.74 -23.62 -15.99
N LEU A 79 30.28 -24.72 -15.39
CA LEU A 79 31.15 -25.63 -14.67
C LEU A 79 32.05 -26.27 -15.73
N LYS A 80 33.25 -25.72 -15.88
CA LYS A 80 34.34 -26.43 -16.56
C LYS A 80 34.68 -27.66 -15.70
N SER A 81 34.29 -28.83 -16.18
CA SER A 81 34.84 -30.12 -15.77
C SER A 81 36.32 -30.21 -16.11
#